data_AF-A0A953Q413-F1
#
_entry.id   AF-A0A953Q413-F1
#
_cell.length_a   1.000
_cell.length_b   1.000
_cell.length_c   1.000
_cell.angle_alpha   90.00
_cell.angle_beta   90.00
_cell.angle_gamma   90.00
#
_symmetry.space_group_name_H-M   'P 1'
#
loop_
_entity.id
_entity.type
_entity.pdbx_description
1 polymer ?
#
loop_
_entity_poly.entity_id
_entity_poly.type
_entity_poly.pdbx_seq_one_letter_code
_entity_poly.pdbx_strand_id
1 'polypeptide(L)'
;MCGIGGVWGSNGLGRDIWPVAGQLGPALRHRGPDEAGWLAAWVRDGHAVAVRELEAARRERDAPPDLVLAHRRLAIVDLATGWQPISNETGTVWV
;
A
#
# COMPACT_ATOMS: atom_id res chain seq x y z
N MET A 1 -4.22 -13.61 -11.33
CA MET A 1 -2.88 -13.09 -10.95
C MET A 1 -3.10 -11.80 -10.21
N CYS A 2 -2.44 -11.58 -9.06
CA CYS A 2 -2.55 -10.34 -8.29
C CYS A 2 -2.23 -9.08 -9.11
N GLY A 3 -2.66 -7.92 -8.58
CA GLY A 3 -2.37 -6.61 -9.14
C GLY A 3 -1.58 -5.76 -8.15
N ILE A 4 -0.53 -5.11 -8.61
CA ILE A 4 0.31 -4.21 -7.82
C ILE A 4 0.45 -2.90 -8.59
N GLY A 5 0.33 -1.78 -7.90
CA GLY A 5 0.56 -0.46 -8.47
C GLY A 5 1.00 0.51 -7.38
N GLY A 6 1.69 1.59 -7.76
CA GLY A 6 2.14 2.57 -6.79
C GLY A 6 2.63 3.85 -7.42
N VAL A 7 2.86 4.83 -6.55
CA VAL A 7 3.40 6.14 -6.88
C VAL A 7 4.53 6.42 -5.91
N TRP A 8 5.63 6.96 -6.43
CA TRP A 8 6.80 7.36 -5.66
C TRP A 8 7.28 8.72 -6.16
N GLY A 9 7.69 9.58 -5.22
CA GLY A 9 8.30 10.87 -5.51
C GLY A 9 9.68 10.97 -4.88
N SER A 10 10.71 11.26 -5.69
CA SER A 10 12.08 11.50 -5.21
C SER A 10 12.19 12.69 -4.24
N ASN A 11 11.28 13.66 -4.38
CA ASN A 11 11.12 14.83 -3.50
C ASN A 11 9.92 14.71 -2.56
N GLY A 12 9.34 13.49 -2.43
CA GLY A 12 8.12 13.23 -1.68
C GLY A 12 6.86 13.44 -2.53
N LEU A 13 5.71 13.03 -2.01
CA LEU A 13 4.40 13.23 -2.66
C LEU A 13 3.66 14.38 -1.98
N GLY A 14 2.73 15.00 -2.71
CA GLY A 14 1.81 15.99 -2.15
C GLY A 14 0.62 15.36 -1.44
N ARG A 15 -0.20 16.18 -0.77
CA ARG A 15 -1.46 15.72 -0.11
C ARG A 15 -2.52 15.23 -1.11
N ASP A 16 -2.37 15.60 -2.37
CA ASP A 16 -3.17 15.12 -3.51
C ASP A 16 -2.93 13.64 -3.84
N ILE A 17 -1.93 13.00 -3.22
CA ILE A 17 -1.71 11.57 -3.40
C ILE A 17 -2.87 10.71 -2.90
N TRP A 18 -3.60 11.13 -1.87
CA TRP A 18 -4.63 10.28 -1.24
C TRP A 18 -5.77 9.89 -2.19
N PRO A 19 -6.37 10.81 -2.97
CA PRO A 19 -7.31 10.44 -4.03
C PRO A 19 -6.72 9.47 -5.07
N VAL A 20 -5.49 9.69 -5.52
CA VAL A 20 -4.83 8.83 -6.53
C VAL A 20 -4.60 7.43 -5.98
N ALA A 21 -4.05 7.33 -4.76
CA ALA A 21 -3.85 6.07 -4.06
C ALA A 21 -5.16 5.30 -3.85
N GLY A 22 -6.25 6.01 -3.58
CA GLY A 22 -7.59 5.44 -3.45
C GLY A 22 -8.11 4.83 -4.74
N GLN A 23 -7.67 5.31 -5.91
CA GLN A 23 -8.06 4.79 -7.22
C GLN A 23 -7.25 3.57 -7.68
N LEU A 24 -6.02 3.39 -7.20
CA LEU A 24 -5.16 2.26 -7.58
C LEU A 24 -5.80 0.90 -7.23
N GLY A 25 -6.33 0.76 -6.01
CA GLY A 25 -6.96 -0.48 -5.56
C GLY A 25 -8.16 -0.91 -6.41
N PRO A 26 -9.14 -0.04 -6.68
CA PRO A 26 -10.25 -0.31 -7.59
C PRO A 26 -9.81 -0.63 -9.02
N ALA A 27 -8.87 0.13 -9.59
CA ALA A 27 -8.38 -0.08 -10.96
C ALA A 27 -7.77 -1.49 -11.15
N LEU A 28 -7.11 -2.01 -10.11
CA LEU A 28 -6.48 -3.33 -10.11
C LEU A 28 -7.40 -4.47 -9.62
N ARG A 29 -8.67 -4.19 -9.26
CA ARG A 29 -9.59 -5.18 -8.67
C ARG A 29 -9.76 -6.44 -9.51
N HIS A 30 -9.79 -6.30 -10.84
CA HIS A 30 -9.97 -7.41 -11.78
C HIS A 30 -8.83 -8.45 -11.71
N ARG A 31 -7.67 -8.09 -11.15
CA ARG A 31 -6.54 -8.99 -10.91
C ARG A 31 -6.59 -9.69 -9.54
N GLY A 32 -7.16 -9.05 -8.54
CA GLY A 32 -7.26 -9.57 -7.17
C GLY A 32 -8.59 -9.19 -6.51
N PRO A 33 -9.65 -9.99 -6.72
CA PRO A 33 -10.98 -9.68 -6.23
C PRO A 33 -11.17 -9.90 -4.72
N ASP A 34 -10.32 -10.71 -4.10
CA ASP A 34 -10.51 -11.24 -2.74
C ASP A 34 -10.12 -10.22 -1.67
N GLU A 35 -8.93 -9.63 -1.78
CA GLU A 35 -8.43 -8.67 -0.79
C GLU A 35 -7.76 -7.45 -1.43
N ALA A 36 -7.66 -6.39 -0.63
CA ALA A 36 -6.92 -5.18 -0.93
C ALA A 36 -6.00 -4.81 0.25
N GLY A 37 -4.92 -4.11 -0.06
CA GLY A 37 -4.02 -3.53 0.92
C GLY A 37 -3.24 -2.38 0.32
N TRP A 38 -2.79 -1.47 1.18
CA TRP A 38 -1.99 -0.32 0.83
C TRP A 38 -0.78 -0.22 1.75
N LEU A 39 0.35 0.20 1.20
CA LEU A 39 1.52 0.64 1.98
C LEU A 39 1.67 2.14 1.78
N ALA A 40 1.76 2.90 2.86
CA ALA A 40 2.25 4.28 2.83
C ALA A 40 3.61 4.33 3.52
N ALA A 41 4.61 4.93 2.87
CA ALA A 41 5.97 5.01 3.39
C ALA A 41 6.51 6.44 3.37
N TRP A 42 7.02 6.88 4.51
CA TRP A 42 7.80 8.09 4.73
C TRP A 42 9.27 7.67 4.78
N VAL A 43 9.85 7.49 3.60
CA VAL A 43 11.14 6.82 3.39
C VAL A 43 12.26 7.58 4.08
N ARG A 44 12.23 8.92 4.05
CA ARG A 44 13.25 9.76 4.70
C ARG A 44 13.26 9.62 6.23
N ASP A 45 12.12 9.25 6.80
CA ASP A 45 11.92 9.07 8.24
C ASP A 45 12.04 7.59 8.65
N GLY A 46 12.27 6.67 7.69
CA GLY A 46 12.35 5.23 7.94
C GLY A 46 11.04 4.62 8.45
N HIS A 47 9.89 5.22 8.14
CA HIS A 47 8.59 4.79 8.65
C HIS A 47 7.67 4.35 7.51
N ALA A 48 7.01 3.21 7.69
CA ALA A 48 6.03 2.71 6.73
C ALA A 48 4.91 1.96 7.47
N VAL A 49 3.70 2.02 6.91
CA VAL A 49 2.52 1.35 7.45
C VAL A 49 1.76 0.66 6.33
N ALA A 50 1.49 -0.64 6.52
CA ALA A 50 0.58 -1.39 5.66
C ALA A 50 -0.82 -1.45 6.29
N VAL A 51 -1.83 -1.10 5.51
CA VAL A 51 -3.22 -1.03 5.95
C VAL A 51 -4.16 -1.69 4.97
N ARG A 52 -5.24 -2.29 5.48
CA ARG A 52 -6.33 -2.83 4.65
C ARG A 52 -7.20 -1.73 4.04
N GLU A 53 -7.26 -0.58 4.70
CA GLU A 53 -8.06 0.57 4.28
C GLU A 53 -7.17 1.81 4.24
N LEU A 54 -7.06 2.45 3.08
CA LEU A 54 -6.13 3.57 2.84
C LEU A 54 -6.29 4.71 3.85
N GLU A 55 -7.51 4.97 4.30
CA GLU A 55 -7.78 6.04 5.28
C GLU A 55 -7.10 5.78 6.63
N ALA A 56 -6.78 4.53 6.98
CA ALA A 56 -5.98 4.23 8.17
C ALA A 56 -4.53 4.74 8.00
N ALA A 57 -3.92 4.55 6.83
CA ALA A 57 -2.57 5.06 6.56
C ALA A 57 -2.53 6.60 6.56
N ARG A 58 -3.61 7.25 6.10
CA ARG A 58 -3.71 8.72 6.12
C ARG A 58 -3.71 9.29 7.54
N ARG A 59 -4.22 8.55 8.53
CA ARG A 59 -4.25 9.00 9.94
C ARG A 59 -2.95 8.75 10.69
N GLU A 60 -2.04 7.95 10.12
CA GLU A 60 -0.79 7.58 10.76
C GLU A 60 0.12 8.80 11.00
N ARG A 61 0.16 9.73 10.05
CA ARG A 61 0.97 10.96 10.13
C ARG A 61 0.31 12.15 9.47
N ASP A 62 0.50 13.34 10.06
CA ASP A 62 0.13 14.64 9.46
C ASP A 62 1.17 15.13 8.43
N ALA A 63 1.61 14.23 7.54
CA ALA A 63 2.48 14.53 6.41
C ALA A 63 2.17 13.55 5.27
N PRO A 64 2.24 13.98 3.99
CA PRO A 64 2.09 13.05 2.88
C PRO A 64 3.25 12.05 2.85
N PRO A 65 3.01 10.79 2.42
CA PRO A 65 4.07 9.80 2.25
C PRO A 65 4.96 10.12 1.04
N ASP A 66 6.13 9.50 0.98
CA ASP A 66 7.02 9.53 -0.19
C ASP A 66 6.66 8.49 -1.24
N LEU A 67 6.03 7.40 -0.80
CA LEU A 67 5.61 6.27 -1.60
C LEU A 67 4.26 5.75 -1.11
N VAL A 68 3.40 5.41 -2.08
CA VAL A 68 2.20 4.60 -1.82
C VAL A 68 2.19 3.42 -2.78
N LEU A 69 2.00 2.21 -2.24
CA LEU A 69 1.73 1.00 -3.02
C LEU A 69 0.30 0.52 -2.71
N ALA A 70 -0.38 -0.02 -3.70
CA ALA A 70 -1.63 -0.73 -3.58
C ALA A 70 -1.44 -2.16 -4.09
N HIS A 71 -1.92 -3.12 -3.32
CA HIS A 71 -1.92 -4.53 -3.66
C HIS A 71 -3.35 -5.06 -3.72
N ARG A 72 -3.69 -5.75 -4.82
CA ARG A 72 -4.95 -6.48 -5.01
C ARG A 72 -4.64 -7.96 -5.10
N ARG A 73 -5.14 -8.73 -4.13
CA ARG A 73 -4.80 -10.13 -3.98
C ARG A 73 -5.89 -11.04 -4.53
N LEU A 74 -5.47 -12.00 -5.35
CA LEU A 74 -6.21 -13.23 -5.60
C LEU A 74 -5.60 -14.29 -4.68
N ALA A 75 -6.34 -14.73 -3.67
CA ALA A 75 -5.85 -15.64 -2.65
C ALA A 75 -5.79 -17.07 -3.19
N ILE A 76 -4.57 -17.56 -3.43
CA ILE A 76 -4.31 -18.91 -3.97
C ILE A 76 -3.57 -19.77 -2.95
N VAL A 77 -2.52 -19.21 -2.34
CA VAL A 77 -1.71 -19.87 -1.31
C VAL A 77 -1.78 -19.05 -0.03
N ASP A 78 -1.86 -19.75 1.10
CA ASP A 78 -2.03 -19.18 2.43
C ASP A 78 -3.22 -18.21 2.50
N LEU A 79 -4.42 -18.77 2.38
CA LEU A 79 -5.65 -17.98 2.30
C LEU A 79 -5.90 -17.15 3.56
N ALA A 80 -5.41 -17.60 4.73
CA ALA A 80 -5.68 -16.98 6.02
C ALA A 80 -4.70 -15.86 6.37
N THR A 81 -3.39 -16.05 6.12
CA THR A 81 -2.36 -15.10 6.58
C THR A 81 -1.58 -14.40 5.48
N GLY A 82 -1.76 -14.79 4.22
CA GLY A 82 -0.98 -14.25 3.09
C GLY A 82 -1.39 -12.86 2.58
N TRP A 83 -2.03 -12.02 3.41
CA TRP A 83 -2.43 -10.66 3.04
C TRP A 83 -1.20 -9.79 2.72
N GLN A 84 -1.36 -8.85 1.80
CA GLN A 84 -0.26 -8.02 1.27
C GLN A 84 -0.67 -6.54 1.21
N PRO A 85 0.27 -5.58 1.33
CA PRO A 85 1.74 -5.73 1.27
C PRO A 85 2.39 -6.46 2.45
N ILE A 86 3.44 -7.25 2.19
CA ILE A 86 4.14 -8.05 3.19
C ILE A 86 5.46 -7.37 3.55
N SER A 87 5.82 -7.38 4.84
CA SER A 87 7.15 -7.00 5.29
C SER A 87 8.00 -8.20 5.65
N ASN A 88 9.32 -7.99 5.68
CA ASN A 88 10.21 -8.87 6.43
C ASN A 88 9.95 -8.77 7.94
N GLU A 89 10.62 -9.61 8.72
CA GLU A 89 10.45 -9.78 10.17
C GLU A 89 10.74 -8.50 10.97
N THR A 90 11.41 -7.53 10.35
CA THR A 90 11.83 -6.27 10.99
C THR A 90 11.07 -5.05 10.47
N GLY A 91 10.14 -5.21 9.51
CA GLY A 91 9.37 -4.09 8.96
C GLY A 91 10.19 -3.11 8.10
N THR A 92 11.40 -3.49 7.69
CA THR A 92 12.34 -2.62 6.95
C THR A 92 12.31 -2.84 5.44
N VAL A 93 11.90 -4.03 5.01
CA VAL A 93 11.73 -4.39 3.61
C VAL A 93 10.28 -4.75 3.39
N TRP A 94 9.70 -4.20 2.32
CA TRP A 94 8.30 -4.40 1.95
C TRP A 94 8.19 -4.87 0.50
N VAL A 95 7.25 -5.80 0.26
CA VAL A 95 6.89 -6.35 -1.04
C VAL A 95 5.39 -6.25 -1.25
#